data_AF-B9F5U0-F1
#
_entry.id   AF-B9F5U0-F1
#
_cell.length_a   1.000
_cell.length_b   1.000
_cell.length_c   1.000
_cell.angle_alpha   90.00
_cell.angle_beta   90.00
_cell.angle_gamma   90.00
#
_symmetry.space_group_name_H-M   'P 1'
#
loop_
_entity.id
_entity.type
_entity.pdbx_description
1 polymer ?
#
loop_
_entity_poly.entity_id
_entity_poly.type
_entity_poly.pdbx_seq_one_letter_code
_entity_poly.pdbx_strand_id
1 'polypeptide(L)'
;MAHVRLGKGAIVANPNCSTIICLMAATPLHRHAKVVRMVVSTYQAASGAGAAAMEELKLQTQEVLAGKAPTCNIFSQQYAFNIFSHNAPIVENGYNEEEMKMVKETRKIWNDKDVKVTATCIRVPVMRAHAESVNLQFEKPLDEDTAREILRAAEGVTIIDDRASNRFPTPLEVSDKDDVAVGRIRQDLSQDDNKGLDIFVCGDQIRKGAALNAVQIAEMLLK
;
A
#
# COMPACT_ATOMS: atom_id res chain seq x y z
N MET A 1 7.66 6.10 -17.95
CA MET A 1 8.97 6.78 -17.95
C MET A 1 9.63 6.90 -19.33
N ALA A 2 9.11 6.29 -20.42
CA ALA A 2 9.72 6.34 -21.75
C ALA A 2 9.90 7.75 -22.39
N HIS A 3 9.43 8.82 -21.74
CA HIS A 3 9.50 10.19 -22.23
C HIS A 3 10.32 11.14 -21.33
N VAL A 4 10.97 10.63 -20.27
CA VAL A 4 11.74 11.46 -19.33
C VAL A 4 13.20 11.49 -19.77
N ARG A 5 13.64 12.59 -20.41
CA ARG A 5 15.08 12.84 -20.65
C ARG A 5 15.71 13.40 -19.38
N LEU A 6 16.51 12.61 -18.69
CA LEU A 6 17.25 13.06 -17.52
C LEU A 6 18.57 13.71 -17.94
N GLY A 7 18.86 14.89 -17.37
CA GLY A 7 20.15 15.54 -17.51
C GLY A 7 21.25 14.86 -16.68
N LYS A 8 22.51 15.24 -16.91
CA LYS A 8 23.64 14.78 -16.10
C LYS A 8 23.43 15.20 -14.64
N GLY A 9 23.50 14.25 -13.71
CA GLY A 9 23.29 14.49 -12.27
C GLY A 9 21.83 14.58 -11.83
N ALA A 10 20.89 14.07 -12.63
CA ALA A 10 19.49 14.02 -12.25
C ALA A 10 19.24 13.14 -11.00
N ILE A 11 18.28 13.56 -10.17
CA ILE A 11 17.83 12.83 -8.99
C ILE A 11 16.43 12.29 -9.28
N VAL A 12 16.25 10.98 -9.16
CA VAL A 12 14.94 10.32 -9.25
C VAL A 12 14.55 9.83 -7.87
N ALA A 13 13.47 10.38 -7.33
CA ALA A 13 12.95 9.96 -6.03
C ALA A 13 12.16 8.66 -6.15
N ASN A 14 12.49 7.67 -5.32
CA ASN A 14 11.66 6.49 -5.11
C ASN A 14 10.51 6.85 -4.14
N PRO A 15 9.24 6.59 -4.47
CA PRO A 15 8.12 6.93 -3.58
C PRO A 15 8.11 6.08 -2.30
N ASN A 16 7.22 6.44 -1.37
CA ASN A 16 6.95 5.65 -0.18
C ASN A 16 6.36 4.28 -0.53
N CYS A 17 6.69 3.28 0.29
CA CYS A 17 6.30 1.90 0.05
C CYS A 17 4.79 1.64 0.02
N SER A 18 4.00 2.31 0.89
CA SER A 18 2.54 2.22 0.89
C SER A 18 1.95 2.86 -0.36
N THR A 19 2.49 4.02 -0.79
CA THR A 19 2.12 4.63 -2.06
C THR A 19 2.40 3.68 -3.22
N ILE A 20 3.58 3.06 -3.28
CA ILE A 20 3.93 2.13 -4.36
C ILE A 20 2.94 0.96 -4.39
N ILE A 21 2.72 0.30 -3.26
CA ILE A 21 1.84 -0.88 -3.17
C ILE A 21 0.41 -0.52 -3.60
N CYS A 22 -0.16 0.57 -3.07
CA CYS A 22 -1.46 1.08 -3.47
C CYS A 22 -1.54 1.34 -4.98
N LEU A 23 -0.56 2.06 -5.52
CA LEU A 23 -0.60 2.56 -6.89
C LEU A 23 -0.28 1.50 -7.94
N MET A 24 0.38 0.39 -7.58
CA MET A 24 0.51 -0.76 -8.47
C MET A 24 -0.86 -1.27 -8.93
N ALA A 25 -1.85 -1.31 -8.03
CA ALA A 25 -3.22 -1.71 -8.36
C ALA A 25 -4.08 -0.54 -8.85
N ALA A 26 -4.00 0.63 -8.20
CA ALA A 26 -4.90 1.75 -8.52
C ALA A 26 -4.55 2.47 -9.83
N THR A 27 -3.27 2.52 -10.24
CA THR A 27 -2.85 3.27 -11.45
C THR A 27 -3.38 2.66 -12.75
N PRO A 28 -3.34 1.34 -12.99
CA PRO A 28 -3.97 0.73 -14.16
C PRO A 28 -5.46 1.08 -14.27
N LEU A 29 -6.19 1.02 -13.14
CA LEU A 29 -7.60 1.38 -13.08
C LEU A 29 -7.81 2.88 -13.38
N HIS A 30 -7.03 3.76 -12.73
CA HIS A 30 -7.05 5.20 -12.96
C HIS A 30 -6.84 5.58 -14.44
N ARG A 31 -5.93 4.91 -15.14
CA ARG A 31 -5.69 5.16 -16.56
C ARG A 31 -6.88 4.76 -17.44
N HIS A 32 -7.63 3.73 -17.04
CA HIS A 32 -8.81 3.30 -17.78
C HIS A 32 -10.04 4.15 -17.45
N ALA A 33 -10.34 4.30 -16.16
CA ALA A 33 -11.40 5.13 -15.61
C ALA A 33 -10.77 6.04 -14.55
N LYS A 34 -10.71 7.34 -14.82
CA LYS A 34 -10.04 8.31 -13.96
C LYS A 34 -10.56 8.20 -12.53
N VAL A 35 -9.66 7.91 -11.57
CA VAL A 35 -9.98 7.96 -10.14
C VAL A 35 -10.13 9.43 -9.73
N VAL A 36 -11.30 9.80 -9.19
CA VAL A 36 -11.59 11.14 -8.67
C VAL A 36 -11.48 11.22 -7.15
N ARG A 37 -11.66 10.09 -6.46
CA ARG A 37 -11.46 9.97 -5.02
C ARG A 37 -10.90 8.60 -4.64
N MET A 38 -9.98 8.58 -3.67
CA MET A 38 -9.37 7.39 -3.12
C MET A 38 -9.31 7.48 -1.59
N VAL A 39 -9.81 6.46 -0.91
CA VAL A 39 -9.70 6.30 0.55
C VAL A 39 -8.89 5.06 0.82
N VAL A 40 -7.87 5.18 1.65
CA VAL A 40 -6.99 4.07 2.00
C VAL A 40 -6.94 3.87 3.51
N SER A 41 -7.08 2.63 3.96
CA SER A 41 -6.74 2.23 5.31
C SER A 41 -5.63 1.21 5.24
N THR A 42 -4.46 1.54 5.78
CA THR A 42 -3.29 0.67 5.70
C THR A 42 -3.15 -0.20 6.94
N TYR A 43 -2.55 -1.37 6.74
CA TYR A 43 -2.18 -2.34 7.76
C TYR A 43 -0.69 -2.61 7.56
N GLN A 44 0.14 -1.71 8.09
CA GLN A 44 1.58 -1.69 7.86
C GLN A 44 2.32 -2.60 8.84
N ALA A 45 3.20 -3.43 8.30
CA ALA A 45 4.07 -4.34 9.04
C ALA A 45 5.19 -3.65 9.82
N ALA A 46 5.78 -4.40 10.76
CA ALA A 46 6.88 -4.01 11.63
C ALA A 46 8.17 -3.70 10.86
N SER A 47 8.45 -4.47 9.81
CA SER A 47 9.63 -4.29 8.95
C SER A 47 9.70 -2.90 8.31
N GLY A 48 8.59 -2.19 8.14
CA GLY A 48 8.59 -0.80 7.67
C GLY A 48 9.25 0.18 8.64
N ALA A 49 9.33 -0.17 9.93
CA ALA A 49 10.06 0.56 10.97
C ALA A 49 11.48 -0.01 11.23
N GLY A 50 11.92 -0.97 10.41
CA GLY A 50 13.27 -1.55 10.46
C GLY A 50 13.39 -2.82 11.31
N ALA A 51 14.59 -3.43 11.26
CA ALA A 51 14.85 -4.72 11.90
C ALA A 51 14.64 -4.71 13.42
N ALA A 52 14.98 -3.61 14.09
CA ALA A 52 14.79 -3.48 15.54
C ALA A 52 13.30 -3.56 15.94
N ALA A 53 12.39 -2.97 15.14
CA ALA A 53 10.95 -3.06 15.37
C ALA A 53 10.41 -4.49 15.18
N MET A 54 11.00 -5.25 14.24
CA MET A 54 10.65 -6.67 14.04
C MET A 54 11.08 -7.52 15.25
N GLU A 55 12.29 -7.31 15.75
CA GLU A 55 12.78 -8.01 16.94
C GLU A 55 11.98 -7.64 18.19
N GLU A 56 11.60 -6.37 18.35
CA GLU A 56 10.71 -5.94 19.43
C GLU A 56 9.33 -6.60 19.36
N LEU A 57 8.70 -6.65 18.18
CA LEU A 57 7.41 -7.34 18.02
C LEU A 57 7.51 -8.82 18.42
N LYS A 58 8.59 -9.49 18.02
CA LYS A 58 8.85 -10.89 18.39
C LYS A 58 9.04 -11.06 19.90
N LEU A 59 9.87 -10.21 20.51
CA LEU A 59 10.13 -10.22 21.95
C LEU A 59 8.84 -9.99 22.75
N GLN A 60 8.11 -8.92 22.44
CA GLN A 60 6.85 -8.59 23.14
C GLN A 60 5.82 -9.71 22.98
N THR A 61 5.74 -10.35 21.81
CA THR A 61 4.82 -11.47 21.60
C THR A 61 5.14 -12.63 22.53
N GLN A 62 6.43 -12.95 22.73
CA GLN A 62 6.86 -13.99 23.67
C GLN A 62 6.59 -13.60 25.14
N GLU A 63 6.88 -12.34 25.51
CA GLU A 63 6.66 -11.83 26.87
C GLU A 63 5.18 -11.85 27.25
N VAL A 64 4.31 -11.31 26.38
CA VAL A 64 2.87 -11.24 26.63
C VAL A 64 2.26 -12.65 26.73
N LEU A 65 2.66 -13.58 25.85
CA LEU A 65 2.20 -14.97 25.93
C LEU A 65 2.71 -15.70 27.19
N ALA A 66 3.83 -15.26 27.76
CA ALA A 66 4.34 -15.76 29.04
C ALA A 66 3.74 -15.05 30.27
N GLY A 67 2.77 -14.14 30.08
CA GLY A 67 2.15 -13.36 31.16
C GLY A 67 3.07 -12.28 31.75
N LYS A 68 4.11 -11.87 31.02
CA LYS A 68 5.06 -10.81 31.42
C LYS A 68 4.64 -9.47 30.83
N ALA A 69 5.09 -8.38 31.44
CA ALA A 69 4.97 -7.05 30.87
C ALA A 69 5.83 -6.95 29.59
N PRO A 70 5.33 -6.33 28.50
CA PRO A 70 6.08 -6.18 27.26
C PRO A 70 7.22 -5.17 27.38
N THR A 71 8.35 -5.48 26.75
CA THR A 71 9.49 -4.58 26.58
C THR A 71 9.24 -3.61 25.41
N CYS A 72 9.18 -2.31 25.69
CA CYS A 72 8.84 -1.24 24.73
C CYS A 72 10.02 -0.26 24.56
N ASN A 73 11.02 -0.65 23.79
CA ASN A 73 12.23 0.13 23.50
C ASN A 73 12.16 0.92 22.18
N ILE A 74 11.47 0.40 21.17
CA ILE A 74 11.35 1.00 19.84
C ILE A 74 10.09 1.85 19.74
N PHE A 75 8.96 1.31 20.20
CA PHE A 75 7.71 2.06 20.30
C PHE A 75 7.39 2.40 21.75
N SER A 76 6.76 3.55 21.98
CA SER A 76 6.31 3.99 23.31
C SER A 76 5.06 3.24 23.83
N GLN A 77 4.61 2.22 23.12
CA GLN A 77 3.41 1.44 23.42
C GLN A 77 3.57 -0.01 22.99
N GLN A 78 2.79 -0.91 23.60
CA GLN A 78 2.79 -2.33 23.26
C GLN A 78 2.38 -2.52 21.79
N TYR A 79 3.19 -3.30 21.07
CA TYR A 79 2.97 -3.68 19.69
C TYR A 79 2.36 -5.09 19.58
N ALA A 80 2.84 -6.05 20.38
CA ALA A 80 2.27 -7.39 20.39
C ALA A 80 0.77 -7.36 20.69
N PHE A 81 -0.04 -8.03 19.87
CA PHE A 81 -1.51 -8.08 19.99
C PHE A 81 -2.21 -6.72 20.02
N ASN A 82 -1.60 -5.68 19.42
CA ASN A 82 -2.15 -4.34 19.38
C ASN A 82 -2.02 -3.71 17.98
N ILE A 83 -2.85 -2.72 17.69
CA ILE A 83 -2.74 -1.86 16.50
C ILE A 83 -2.68 -0.41 16.94
N PHE A 84 -1.95 0.43 16.19
CA PHE A 84 -1.80 1.83 16.55
C PHE A 84 -1.51 2.74 15.35
N SER A 85 -1.80 4.03 15.49
CA SER A 85 -1.44 5.04 14.49
C SER A 85 0.03 4.95 14.13
N HIS A 86 0.37 4.96 12.85
CA HIS A 86 1.74 4.88 12.38
C HIS A 86 2.66 5.82 13.19
N ASN A 87 3.86 5.36 13.54
CA ASN A 87 4.82 6.09 14.39
C ASN A 87 5.47 7.33 13.72
N ALA A 88 4.84 7.86 12.66
CA ALA A 88 5.26 9.11 12.05
C ALA A 88 4.69 10.29 12.84
N PRO A 89 5.36 11.46 12.86
CA PRO A 89 4.84 12.65 13.53
C PRO A 89 3.44 13.04 13.03
N ILE A 90 2.59 13.51 13.95
CA ILE A 90 1.32 14.14 13.62
C ILE A 90 1.59 15.59 13.17
N VAL A 91 1.05 15.97 12.02
CA VAL A 91 1.15 17.33 11.47
C VAL A 91 -0.08 18.17 11.87
N GLU A 92 -0.05 19.48 11.58
CA GLU A 92 -1.05 20.46 12.03
C GLU A 92 -2.51 20.08 11.71
N ASN A 93 -2.76 19.39 10.59
CA ASN A 93 -4.11 18.99 10.18
C ASN A 93 -4.60 17.67 10.81
N GLY A 94 -3.85 17.10 11.76
CA GLY A 94 -4.20 15.88 12.49
C GLY A 94 -3.82 14.57 11.81
N TYR A 95 -3.33 14.61 10.57
CA TYR A 95 -2.77 13.43 9.89
C TYR A 95 -1.35 13.16 10.38
N ASN A 96 -0.88 11.92 10.28
CA ASN A 96 0.54 11.62 10.39
C ASN A 96 1.27 11.87 9.05
N GLU A 97 2.59 12.05 9.09
CA GLU A 97 3.36 12.31 7.87
C GLU A 97 3.29 11.17 6.84
N GLU A 98 3.06 9.92 7.26
CA GLU A 98 2.93 8.78 6.37
C GLU A 98 1.67 8.87 5.50
N GLU A 99 0.55 9.27 6.10
CA GLU A 99 -0.71 9.54 5.39
C GLU A 99 -0.53 10.69 4.40
N MET A 100 0.15 11.75 4.82
CA MET A 100 0.42 12.91 3.96
C MET A 100 1.35 12.57 2.79
N LYS A 101 2.26 11.58 2.92
CA LYS A 101 3.06 11.07 1.79
C LYS A 101 2.16 10.42 0.75
N MET A 102 1.24 9.52 1.15
CA MET A 102 0.30 8.89 0.20
C MET A 102 -0.49 9.93 -0.59
N VAL A 103 -0.98 10.99 0.08
CA VAL A 103 -1.70 12.09 -0.60
C VAL A 103 -0.81 12.83 -1.59
N LYS A 104 0.37 13.30 -1.15
CA LYS A 104 1.26 14.15 -1.97
C LYS A 104 1.88 13.38 -3.13
N GLU A 105 2.34 12.16 -2.87
CA GLU A 105 3.00 11.32 -3.86
C GLU A 105 2.02 10.81 -4.91
N THR A 106 0.80 10.40 -4.52
CA THR A 106 -0.24 10.00 -5.50
C THR A 106 -0.53 11.12 -6.49
N ARG A 107 -0.77 12.34 -5.99
CA ARG A 107 -1.00 13.53 -6.84
C ARG A 107 0.15 13.79 -7.80
N LYS A 108 1.39 13.64 -7.30
CA LYS A 108 2.60 13.82 -8.11
C LYS A 108 2.78 12.73 -9.17
N ILE A 109 2.56 11.46 -8.81
CA ILE A 109 2.75 10.30 -9.68
C ILE A 109 1.69 10.27 -10.79
N TRP A 110 0.43 10.57 -10.47
CA TRP A 110 -0.64 10.67 -11.45
C TRP A 110 -0.63 12.00 -12.21
N ASN A 111 0.20 12.96 -11.80
CA ASN A 111 0.19 14.33 -12.33
C ASN A 111 -1.23 14.95 -12.29
N ASP A 112 -1.96 14.67 -11.19
CA ASP A 112 -3.32 15.14 -10.94
C ASP A 112 -3.35 15.76 -9.54
N LYS A 113 -3.50 17.09 -9.47
CA LYS A 113 -3.54 17.81 -8.19
C LYS A 113 -4.93 17.80 -7.55
N ASP A 114 -5.97 17.51 -8.34
CA ASP A 114 -7.37 17.63 -7.95
C ASP A 114 -7.94 16.32 -7.42
N VAL A 115 -7.27 15.19 -7.67
CA VAL A 115 -7.64 13.90 -7.08
C VAL A 115 -7.73 13.99 -5.55
N LYS A 116 -8.85 13.53 -5.03
CA LYS A 116 -9.16 13.56 -3.59
C LYS A 116 -8.65 12.29 -2.93
N VAL A 117 -7.55 12.39 -2.21
CA VAL A 117 -6.93 11.25 -1.51
C VAL A 117 -7.01 11.49 -0.02
N THR A 118 -7.41 10.47 0.74
CA THR A 118 -7.26 10.41 2.20
C THR A 118 -6.75 9.02 2.58
N ALA A 119 -5.93 8.96 3.62
CA ALA A 119 -5.34 7.74 4.11
C ALA A 119 -5.41 7.71 5.65
N THR A 120 -5.53 6.52 6.21
CA THR A 120 -5.30 6.25 7.63
C THR A 120 -4.23 5.17 7.73
N CYS A 121 -3.09 5.54 8.30
CA CYS A 121 -1.92 4.67 8.35
C CYS A 121 -1.80 4.00 9.72
N ILE A 122 -1.99 2.67 9.78
CA ILE A 122 -1.99 1.90 11.02
C ILE A 122 -0.88 0.86 10.99
N ARG A 123 -0.12 0.80 12.08
CA ARG A 123 0.84 -0.27 12.33
C ARG A 123 0.12 -1.47 12.94
N VAL A 124 0.34 -2.66 12.38
CA VAL A 124 -0.26 -3.94 12.79
C VAL A 124 0.81 -4.97 13.13
N PRO A 125 0.53 -5.98 13.98
CA PRO A 125 1.54 -6.93 14.46
C PRO A 125 1.82 -8.01 13.40
N VAL A 126 2.30 -7.56 12.24
CA VAL A 126 2.68 -8.37 11.08
C VAL A 126 4.16 -8.14 10.84
N MET A 127 4.93 -9.22 10.65
CA MET A 127 6.38 -9.13 10.49
C MET A 127 6.79 -8.41 9.20
N ARG A 128 6.14 -8.76 8.08
CA ARG A 128 6.49 -8.29 6.74
C ARG A 128 5.29 -8.25 5.81
N ALA A 129 5.41 -7.41 4.78
CA ALA A 129 4.40 -6.99 3.83
C ALA A 129 3.35 -6.05 4.41
N HIS A 130 2.96 -5.06 3.61
CA HIS A 130 1.85 -4.17 3.92
C HIS A 130 0.58 -4.72 3.27
N ALA A 131 -0.54 -4.47 3.92
CA ALA A 131 -1.85 -4.67 3.34
C ALA A 131 -2.63 -3.36 3.39
N GLU A 132 -3.54 -3.14 2.44
CA GLU A 132 -4.31 -1.91 2.38
C GLU A 132 -5.73 -2.21 1.86
N SER A 133 -6.72 -1.66 2.55
CA SER A 133 -8.08 -1.57 2.03
C SER A 133 -8.19 -0.27 1.26
N VAL A 134 -8.51 -0.36 -0.04
CA VAL A 134 -8.57 0.79 -0.94
C VAL A 134 -9.98 0.88 -1.52
N ASN A 135 -10.63 2.01 -1.28
CA ASN A 135 -11.90 2.38 -1.89
C ASN A 135 -11.64 3.45 -2.95
N LEU A 136 -12.09 3.19 -4.17
CA LEU A 136 -11.91 4.05 -5.33
C LEU A 136 -13.27 4.56 -5.81
N GLN A 137 -13.30 5.82 -6.20
CA GLN A 137 -14.40 6.42 -6.97
C GLN A 137 -13.86 6.90 -8.31
N PHE A 138 -14.57 6.57 -9.38
CA PHE A 138 -14.21 6.87 -10.75
C PHE A 138 -15.09 7.96 -11.37
N GLU A 139 -14.55 8.67 -12.36
CA GLU A 139 -15.27 9.66 -13.15
C GLU A 139 -16.38 9.03 -14.02
N LYS A 140 -16.07 7.86 -14.60
CA LYS A 140 -16.99 7.04 -15.39
C LYS A 140 -17.19 5.66 -14.75
N PRO A 141 -18.32 4.98 -15.01
CA PRO A 141 -18.54 3.63 -14.51
C PRO A 141 -17.40 2.68 -14.85
N LEU A 142 -17.08 1.78 -13.92
CA LEU A 142 -16.17 0.68 -14.12
C LEU A 142 -16.76 -0.55 -13.41
N ASP A 143 -17.11 -1.57 -14.17
CA ASP A 143 -17.60 -2.82 -13.62
C ASP A 143 -16.47 -3.71 -13.12
N GLU A 144 -16.85 -4.67 -12.28
CA GLU A 144 -15.93 -5.57 -11.57
C GLU A 144 -15.14 -6.48 -12.53
N ASP A 145 -15.74 -6.93 -13.64
CA ASP A 145 -15.10 -7.84 -14.59
C ASP A 145 -14.06 -7.09 -15.42
N THR A 146 -14.41 -5.91 -15.93
CA THR A 146 -13.46 -5.02 -16.59
C THR A 146 -12.30 -4.64 -15.67
N ALA A 147 -12.57 -4.33 -14.39
CA ALA A 147 -11.52 -4.05 -13.41
C ALA A 147 -10.56 -5.24 -13.23
N ARG A 148 -11.07 -6.47 -13.17
CA ARG A 148 -10.23 -7.67 -13.10
C ARG A 148 -9.38 -7.86 -14.35
N GLU A 149 -9.94 -7.65 -15.54
CA GLU A 149 -9.17 -7.76 -16.78
C GLU A 149 -7.99 -6.78 -16.82
N ILE A 150 -8.23 -5.52 -16.43
CA ILE A 150 -7.19 -4.49 -16.33
C ILE A 150 -6.10 -4.92 -15.34
N LEU A 151 -6.48 -5.40 -14.16
CA LEU A 151 -5.54 -5.82 -13.13
C LEU A 151 -4.75 -7.08 -13.53
N ARG A 152 -5.36 -8.04 -14.23
CA ARG A 152 -4.66 -9.24 -14.76
C ARG A 152 -3.61 -8.86 -15.81
N ALA A 153 -3.86 -7.81 -16.58
CA ALA A 153 -2.93 -7.35 -17.61
C ALA A 153 -1.82 -6.42 -17.08
N ALA A 154 -1.92 -5.98 -15.82
CA ALA A 154 -0.95 -5.06 -15.24
C ALA A 154 0.34 -5.79 -14.79
N GLU A 155 1.48 -5.34 -15.30
CA GLU A 155 2.80 -5.90 -14.91
C GLU A 155 3.09 -5.65 -13.42
N GLY A 156 3.59 -6.68 -12.72
CA GLY A 156 3.89 -6.62 -11.30
C GLY A 156 2.65 -6.67 -10.39
N VAL A 157 1.49 -7.04 -10.94
CA VAL A 157 0.24 -7.26 -10.21
C VAL A 157 -0.20 -8.72 -10.38
N THR A 158 -0.50 -9.38 -9.28
CA THR A 158 -1.07 -10.74 -9.27
C THR A 158 -2.45 -10.72 -8.63
N ILE A 159 -3.46 -11.36 -9.22
CA ILE A 159 -4.79 -11.47 -8.60
C ILE A 159 -4.88 -12.70 -7.71
N ILE A 160 -5.32 -12.50 -6.46
CA ILE A 160 -5.73 -13.56 -5.52
C ILE A 160 -7.16 -13.20 -5.07
N ASP A 161 -8.18 -13.68 -5.78
CA ASP A 161 -9.58 -13.27 -5.56
C ASP A 161 -10.55 -14.46 -5.76
N ASP A 162 -10.44 -15.48 -4.92
CA ASP A 162 -11.34 -16.63 -4.93
C ASP A 162 -12.41 -16.49 -3.84
N ARG A 163 -13.60 -16.06 -4.26
CA ARG A 163 -14.76 -15.87 -3.37
C ARG A 163 -15.34 -17.19 -2.88
N ALA A 164 -15.30 -18.25 -3.69
CA ALA A 164 -15.90 -19.53 -3.34
C ALA A 164 -15.12 -20.22 -2.21
N SER A 165 -13.80 -20.09 -2.23
CA SER A 165 -12.93 -20.63 -1.17
C SER A 165 -12.56 -19.61 -0.08
N ASN A 166 -13.08 -18.38 -0.15
CA ASN A 166 -12.71 -17.26 0.73
C ASN A 166 -11.18 -17.00 0.77
N ARG A 167 -10.51 -17.10 -0.38
CA ARG A 167 -9.06 -16.91 -0.51
C ARG A 167 -8.73 -15.57 -1.15
N PHE A 168 -8.06 -14.72 -0.38
CA PHE A 168 -7.67 -13.36 -0.72
C PHE A 168 -6.21 -13.10 -0.30
N PRO A 169 -5.57 -12.00 -0.75
CA PRO A 169 -4.18 -11.75 -0.46
C PRO A 169 -3.93 -11.66 1.04
N THR A 170 -2.81 -12.21 1.51
CA THR A 170 -2.36 -12.04 2.88
C THR A 170 -0.90 -11.58 2.93
N PRO A 171 -0.47 -10.85 3.97
CA PRO A 171 0.93 -10.47 4.13
C PRO A 171 1.92 -11.65 4.08
N LEU A 172 1.52 -12.81 4.61
CA LEU A 172 2.35 -14.03 4.60
C LEU A 172 2.57 -14.57 3.19
N GLU A 173 1.53 -14.62 2.35
CA GLU A 173 1.66 -15.15 0.98
C GLU A 173 2.50 -14.25 0.06
N VAL A 174 2.48 -12.94 0.29
CA VAL A 174 3.19 -11.96 -0.56
C VAL A 174 4.57 -11.57 -0.05
N SER A 175 4.94 -11.98 1.16
CA SER A 175 6.28 -11.72 1.70
C SER A 175 7.35 -12.34 0.79
N ASP A 176 8.42 -11.57 0.55
CA ASP A 176 9.53 -11.91 -0.33
C ASP A 176 9.14 -12.11 -1.81
N LYS A 177 7.95 -11.68 -2.24
CA LYS A 177 7.53 -11.65 -3.65
C LYS A 177 7.77 -10.29 -4.29
N ASP A 178 7.95 -10.30 -5.60
CA ASP A 178 8.13 -9.08 -6.42
C ASP A 178 6.80 -8.40 -6.74
N ASP A 179 5.73 -9.17 -6.89
CA ASP A 179 4.41 -8.67 -7.28
C ASP A 179 3.60 -8.13 -6.09
N VAL A 180 2.74 -7.16 -6.37
CA VAL A 180 1.64 -6.78 -5.48
C VAL A 180 0.44 -7.67 -5.76
N ALA A 181 -0.07 -8.33 -4.73
CA ALA A 181 -1.28 -9.11 -4.86
C ALA A 181 -2.53 -8.25 -4.63
N VAL A 182 -3.56 -8.46 -5.45
CA VAL A 182 -4.83 -7.74 -5.38
C VAL A 182 -5.99 -8.74 -5.28
N GLY A 183 -6.93 -8.47 -4.41
CA GLY A 183 -8.15 -9.27 -4.26
C GLY A 183 -9.25 -8.47 -3.58
N ARG A 184 -10.30 -9.17 -3.13
CA ARG A 184 -11.52 -8.54 -2.60
C ARG A 184 -12.11 -7.51 -3.56
N ILE A 185 -11.89 -7.70 -4.86
CA ILE A 185 -12.30 -6.78 -5.93
C ILE A 185 -13.81 -6.85 -6.02
N ARG A 186 -14.49 -5.74 -5.74
CA ARG A 186 -15.96 -5.68 -5.74
C ARG A 186 -16.48 -4.28 -5.94
N GLN A 187 -17.69 -4.16 -6.48
CA GLN A 187 -18.38 -2.87 -6.52
C GLN A 187 -18.66 -2.34 -5.11
N ASP A 188 -18.47 -1.04 -4.94
CA ASP A 188 -18.83 -0.32 -3.72
C ASP A 188 -20.34 -0.10 -3.68
N LEU A 189 -21.01 -0.71 -2.69
CA LEU A 189 -22.46 -0.62 -2.51
C LEU A 189 -22.93 0.75 -2.03
N SER A 190 -22.02 1.62 -1.58
CA SER A 190 -22.35 2.97 -1.11
C SER A 190 -22.34 4.03 -2.22
N GLN A 191 -21.95 3.64 -3.44
CA GLN A 191 -21.86 4.53 -4.59
C GLN A 191 -22.76 4.05 -5.73
N ASP A 192 -23.50 5.00 -6.31
CA ASP A 192 -24.36 4.75 -7.45
C ASP A 192 -23.56 4.60 -8.77
N ASP A 193 -24.27 4.23 -9.84
CA ASP A 193 -23.79 4.23 -11.23
C ASP A 193 -22.54 3.36 -11.51
N ASN A 194 -22.23 2.36 -10.68
CA ASN A 194 -21.03 1.54 -10.84
C ASN A 194 -19.72 2.35 -10.89
N LYS A 195 -19.67 3.48 -10.17
CA LYS A 195 -18.49 4.36 -10.10
C LYS A 195 -17.59 4.08 -8.91
N GLY A 196 -17.99 3.20 -7.99
CA GLY A 196 -17.20 2.84 -6.83
C GLY A 196 -16.68 1.40 -6.89
N LEU A 197 -15.42 1.19 -6.50
CA LEU A 197 -14.80 -0.13 -6.42
C LEU A 197 -13.96 -0.24 -5.15
N ASP A 198 -14.12 -1.34 -4.43
CA ASP A 198 -13.26 -1.73 -3.33
C ASP A 198 -12.26 -2.79 -3.78
N ILE A 199 -11.00 -2.62 -3.38
CA ILE A 199 -9.95 -3.62 -3.54
C ILE A 199 -9.15 -3.77 -2.24
N PHE A 200 -8.58 -4.95 -2.03
CA PHE A 200 -7.60 -5.21 -0.98
C PHE A 200 -6.27 -5.55 -1.63
N VAL A 201 -5.22 -4.82 -1.25
CA VAL A 201 -3.88 -4.97 -1.83
C VAL A 201 -2.90 -5.42 -0.77
N CYS A 202 -2.00 -6.34 -1.12
CA CYS A 202 -0.92 -6.80 -0.26
C CYS A 202 0.39 -6.81 -1.05
N GLY A 203 1.47 -6.27 -0.48
CA GLY A 203 2.78 -6.30 -1.14
C GLY A 203 3.93 -6.26 -0.14
N ASP A 204 5.05 -6.88 -0.50
CA ASP A 204 6.28 -6.78 0.27
C ASP A 204 6.87 -5.36 0.14
N GLN A 205 6.79 -4.60 1.21
CA GLN A 205 7.18 -3.20 1.22
C GLN A 205 8.71 -2.99 1.21
N ILE A 206 9.50 -3.95 1.69
CA ILE A 206 10.97 -3.88 1.61
C ILE A 206 11.40 -4.18 0.16
N ARG A 207 10.69 -5.11 -0.49
CA ARG A 207 11.00 -5.55 -1.85
C ARG A 207 10.34 -4.64 -2.88
N LYS A 208 9.09 -4.88 -3.28
CA LYS A 208 8.40 -4.05 -4.27
C LYS A 208 8.23 -2.62 -3.80
N GLY A 209 7.92 -2.39 -2.53
CA GLY A 209 7.74 -1.04 -1.97
C GLY A 209 9.04 -0.23 -1.79
N ALA A 210 10.22 -0.80 -2.03
CA ALA A 210 11.48 -0.06 -1.91
C ALA A 210 12.56 -0.57 -2.89
N ALA A 211 13.20 -1.71 -2.59
CA ALA A 211 14.41 -2.15 -3.27
C ALA A 211 14.18 -2.47 -4.76
N LEU A 212 13.17 -3.28 -5.08
CA LEU A 212 12.88 -3.66 -6.46
C LEU A 212 12.44 -2.44 -7.27
N ASN A 213 11.62 -1.54 -6.71
CA ASN A 213 11.20 -0.36 -7.45
C ASN A 213 12.39 0.54 -7.79
N ALA A 214 13.34 0.72 -6.87
CA ALA A 214 14.57 1.47 -7.14
C ALA A 214 15.43 0.80 -8.23
N VAL A 215 15.56 -0.54 -8.21
CA VAL A 215 16.26 -1.29 -9.26
C VAL A 215 15.56 -1.15 -10.61
N GLN A 216 14.23 -1.31 -10.66
CA GLN A 216 13.45 -1.15 -11.88
C GLN A 216 13.54 0.26 -12.46
N ILE A 217 13.56 1.30 -11.60
CA ILE A 217 13.85 2.67 -12.04
C ILE A 217 15.23 2.73 -12.70
N ALA A 218 16.27 2.16 -12.08
CA ALA A 218 17.62 2.15 -12.65
C ALA A 218 17.68 1.38 -13.99
N GLU A 219 17.03 0.21 -14.09
CA GLU A 219 16.93 -0.56 -15.33
C GLU A 219 16.26 0.23 -16.46
N MET A 220 15.23 1.03 -16.15
CA MET A 220 14.60 1.92 -17.13
C MET A 220 15.51 3.04 -17.61
N LEU A 221 16.45 3.50 -16.79
CA LEU A 221 17.41 4.57 -17.16
C LEU A 221 18.62 4.06 -17.93
N LEU A 222 18.90 2.75 -17.88
CA LEU A 222 19.94 2.09 -18.66
C LEU A 222 19.50 1.74 -20.09
N LYS A 223 18.19 1.82 -20.37
CA LYS A 223 17.61 1.67 -21.72
C LYS A 223 17.74 2.96 -22.51
#